data_AF-A0A094LIV8-F1
#
_entry.id   AF-A0A094LIV8-F1
#
_cell.length_a   1.000
_cell.length_b   1.000
_cell.length_c   1.000
_cell.angle_alpha   90.00
_cell.angle_beta   90.00
_cell.angle_gamma   90.00
#
_symmetry.space_group_name_H-M   'P 1'
#
loop_
_entity.id
_entity.type
_entity.pdbx_description
1 polymer ?
#
loop_
_entity_poly.entity_id
_entity_poly.type
_entity_poly.pdbx_seq_one_letter_code
_entity_poly.pdbx_strand_id
1 'polypeptide(L)'
;DAFDNDLMHTTLKNIVEGKTVEVPTYDFVTHSRLAETTVVYPADVVLFEGILVFYNQDIRDMFHLRLFVDTDSDVRLSRRVLRDMKRGRDLEQILTQYTTFVKPAFEEFCLPTKKYADVIIPRGVDNMVAINLIVQHIQDILNGDICKWQRGAVNGH
;
A
#
# COMPACT_ATOMS: atom_id res chain seq x y z
N ASP A 1 10.26 -17.06 -0.40
CA ASP A 1 9.75 -15.68 -0.47
C ASP A 1 9.06 -15.26 0.80
N ALA A 2 9.18 -13.98 1.18
CA ALA A 2 8.50 -13.39 2.34
C ALA A 2 7.03 -13.00 2.05
N PHE A 3 6.66 -12.93 0.77
CA PHE A 3 5.31 -12.61 0.29
C PHE A 3 4.81 -13.68 -0.65
N ASP A 4 3.52 -13.97 -0.59
CA ASP A 4 2.81 -14.86 -1.49
C ASP A 4 2.32 -14.05 -2.71
N ASN A 5 3.24 -13.80 -3.65
CA ASN A 5 2.99 -12.93 -4.80
C ASN A 5 1.89 -13.47 -5.73
N ASP A 6 1.80 -14.79 -5.87
CA ASP A 6 0.79 -15.44 -6.70
C ASP A 6 -0.61 -15.24 -6.12
N LEU A 7 -0.76 -15.41 -4.80
CA LEU A 7 -2.02 -15.11 -4.11
C LEU A 7 -2.35 -13.62 -4.21
N MET A 8 -1.38 -12.74 -3.98
CA MET A 8 -1.58 -11.28 -4.08
C MET A 8 -2.08 -10.88 -5.47
N HIS A 9 -1.42 -11.35 -6.54
CA HIS A 9 -1.80 -11.05 -7.92
C HIS A 9 -3.19 -11.62 -8.26
N THR A 10 -3.46 -12.89 -7.90
CA THR A 10 -4.75 -13.54 -8.17
C THR A 10 -5.90 -12.83 -7.44
N THR A 11 -5.70 -12.44 -6.18
CA THR A 11 -6.68 -11.71 -5.39
C THR A 11 -6.96 -10.33 -5.99
N LEU A 12 -5.91 -9.57 -6.33
CA LEU A 12 -6.08 -8.27 -7.00
C LEU A 12 -6.80 -8.40 -8.33
N LYS A 13 -6.52 -9.45 -9.11
CA LYS A 13 -7.20 -9.68 -10.39
C LYS A 13 -8.69 -9.92 -10.20
N ASN A 14 -9.06 -10.75 -9.22
CA ASN A 14 -10.47 -10.98 -8.89
C ASN A 14 -11.17 -9.70 -8.40
N ILE A 15 -10.48 -8.85 -7.63
CA ILE A 15 -11.00 -7.55 -7.21
C ILE A 15 -11.28 -6.66 -8.43
N VAL A 16 -10.34 -6.56 -9.38
CA VAL A 16 -10.51 -5.78 -10.62
C VAL A 16 -11.67 -6.31 -11.47
N GLU A 17 -11.91 -7.63 -11.46
CA GLU A 17 -13.05 -8.27 -12.13
C GLU A 17 -14.38 -8.10 -11.36
N GLY A 18 -14.41 -7.37 -10.24
CA GLY A 18 -15.61 -7.13 -9.45
C GLY A 18 -16.11 -8.35 -8.70
N LYS A 19 -15.23 -9.29 -8.35
CA LYS A 19 -15.57 -10.50 -7.58
C LYS A 19 -15.33 -10.26 -6.09
N THR A 20 -16.17 -10.90 -5.26
CA THR A 20 -15.89 -11.04 -3.83
C THR A 20 -14.67 -11.92 -3.61
N VAL A 21 -13.75 -11.50 -2.74
CA VAL A 21 -12.54 -12.26 -2.42
C VAL A 21 -12.37 -12.46 -0.92
N GLU A 22 -11.63 -13.50 -0.54
CA GLU A 22 -11.20 -13.72 0.83
C GLU A 22 -9.72 -13.38 0.98
N VAL A 23 -9.41 -12.47 1.91
CA VAL A 23 -8.05 -12.00 2.18
C VAL A 23 -7.55 -12.63 3.48
N PRO A 24 -6.36 -13.27 3.50
CA PRO A 24 -5.83 -13.88 4.71
C PRO A 24 -5.41 -12.84 5.74
N THR A 25 -5.63 -13.14 7.02
CA THR A 25 -5.14 -12.33 8.14
C THR A 25 -3.80 -12.87 8.64
N TYR A 26 -2.80 -11.99 8.79
CA TYR A 26 -1.46 -12.35 9.29
C TYR A 26 -1.26 -11.88 10.74
N ASP A 27 -0.80 -12.78 11.60
CA ASP A 27 -0.44 -12.47 12.97
C ASP A 27 1.07 -12.26 13.13
N PHE A 28 1.44 -11.05 13.56
CA PHE A 28 2.83 -10.63 13.78
C PHE A 28 3.46 -11.16 15.07
N VAL A 29 2.65 -11.71 15.99
CA VAL A 29 3.10 -12.31 17.24
C VAL A 29 3.48 -13.77 17.02
N THR A 30 2.60 -14.56 16.41
CA THR A 30 2.87 -15.97 16.09
C THR A 30 3.63 -16.17 14.78
N HIS A 31 3.82 -15.12 13.99
CA HIS A 31 4.46 -15.16 12.68
C HIS A 31 3.74 -16.08 11.68
N SER A 32 2.43 -16.20 11.78
CA SER A 32 1.63 -17.17 11.03
C SER A 32 0.38 -16.56 10.39
N ARG A 33 -0.16 -17.26 9.40
CA ARG A 33 -1.46 -16.95 8.80
C ARG A 33 -2.56 -17.53 9.69
N LEU A 34 -3.53 -16.72 10.07
CA LEU A 34 -4.69 -17.17 10.84
C LEU A 34 -5.66 -17.97 9.93
N ALA A 35 -6.48 -18.83 10.54
CA ALA A 35 -7.51 -19.58 9.82
C ALA A 35 -8.67 -18.68 9.37
N GLU A 36 -8.89 -17.55 10.05
CA GLU A 36 -9.88 -16.56 9.68
C GLU A 36 -9.41 -15.73 8.48
N THR A 37 -10.35 -15.50 7.56
CA THR A 37 -10.16 -14.62 6.39
C THR A 37 -11.09 -13.42 6.51
N THR A 38 -10.69 -12.32 5.89
CA THR A 38 -11.54 -11.13 5.75
C THR A 38 -12.17 -11.15 4.37
N VAL A 39 -13.50 -11.12 4.32
CA VAL A 39 -14.25 -11.04 3.05
C VAL A 39 -14.23 -9.60 2.55
N VAL A 40 -13.75 -9.40 1.32
CA VAL A 40 -13.76 -8.10 0.64
C VAL A 40 -14.77 -8.17 -0.51
N TYR A 41 -15.81 -7.36 -0.41
CA TYR A 41 -16.83 -7.20 -1.44
C TYR A 41 -16.36 -6.24 -2.55
N PRO A 42 -16.96 -6.30 -3.75
CA PRO A 42 -16.65 -5.37 -4.82
C PRO A 42 -16.79 -3.91 -4.38
N ALA A 43 -15.85 -3.07 -4.79
CA ALA A 43 -15.79 -1.66 -4.43
C ALA A 43 -15.35 -0.81 -5.63
N ASP A 44 -15.85 0.42 -5.71
CA ASP A 44 -15.49 1.36 -6.78
C ASP A 44 -14.03 1.84 -6.65
N VAL A 45 -13.52 1.92 -5.41
CA VAL A 45 -12.14 2.32 -5.10
C VAL A 45 -11.54 1.34 -4.10
N VAL A 46 -10.33 0.87 -4.40
CA VAL A 46 -9.56 -0.04 -3.56
C VAL A 46 -8.20 0.58 -3.24
N LEU A 47 -7.90 0.73 -1.95
CA LEU A 47 -6.59 1.16 -1.48
C LEU A 47 -5.75 -0.08 -1.19
N PHE A 48 -4.73 -0.32 -2.02
CA PHE A 48 -3.79 -1.42 -1.84
C PHE A 48 -2.46 -0.90 -1.29
N GLU A 49 -2.12 -1.30 -0.06
CA GLU A 49 -0.96 -0.79 0.68
C GLU A 49 0.06 -1.89 0.98
N GLY A 50 1.34 -1.50 1.04
CA GLY A 50 2.41 -2.37 1.48
C GLY A 50 3.79 -1.87 1.03
N ILE A 51 4.84 -2.40 1.65
CA ILE A 51 6.23 -1.95 1.39
C ILE A 51 6.77 -2.30 0.01
N LEU A 52 6.17 -3.26 -0.69
CA LEU A 52 6.67 -3.79 -1.98
C LEU A 52 5.58 -3.90 -3.06
N VAL A 53 4.46 -3.20 -2.91
CA VAL A 53 3.34 -3.27 -3.87
C VAL A 53 3.72 -2.82 -5.28
N PHE A 54 4.76 -1.99 -5.43
CA PHE A 54 5.28 -1.55 -6.74
C PHE A 54 6.46 -2.39 -7.27
N TYR A 55 6.88 -3.43 -6.55
CA TYR A 55 8.05 -4.22 -6.92
C TYR A 55 7.79 -5.09 -8.16
N ASN A 56 6.74 -5.91 -8.12
CA ASN A 56 6.30 -6.72 -9.25
C ASN A 56 5.61 -5.83 -10.30
N GLN A 57 6.02 -5.97 -11.57
CA GLN A 57 5.43 -5.23 -12.68
C GLN A 57 3.96 -5.56 -12.90
N ASP A 58 3.58 -6.84 -12.86
CA ASP A 58 2.22 -7.28 -13.15
C ASP A 58 1.23 -6.67 -12.17
N ILE A 59 1.60 -6.56 -10.90
CA ILE A 59 0.80 -5.90 -9.86
C ILE A 59 0.79 -4.39 -10.05
N ARG A 60 1.95 -3.80 -10.35
CA ARG A 60 2.11 -2.36 -10.52
C ARG A 60 1.25 -1.83 -11.67
N ASP A 61 1.13 -2.60 -12.74
CA ASP A 61 0.38 -2.22 -13.94
C ASP A 61 -1.16 -2.28 -13.72
N MET A 62 -1.63 -2.81 -12.59
CA MET A 62 -3.05 -2.82 -12.19
C MET A 62 -3.49 -1.53 -11.47
N PHE A 63 -2.56 -0.67 -11.06
CA PHE A 63 -2.89 0.56 -10.31
C PHE A 63 -3.20 1.73 -11.24
N HIS A 64 -4.33 2.39 -10.99
CA HIS A 64 -4.71 3.63 -11.68
C HIS A 64 -4.00 4.87 -11.11
N LEU A 65 -3.58 4.82 -9.83
CA LEU A 65 -2.85 5.89 -9.14
C LEU A 65 -1.85 5.26 -8.16
N ARG A 66 -0.58 5.64 -8.23
CA ARG A 66 0.50 5.10 -7.41
C ARG A 66 1.03 6.16 -6.46
N LEU A 67 0.84 5.95 -5.16
CA LEU A 67 1.27 6.87 -4.11
C LEU A 67 2.46 6.26 -3.34
N PHE A 68 3.51 7.04 -3.13
CA PHE A 68 4.63 6.63 -2.27
C PHE A 68 4.75 7.59 -1.08
N VAL A 69 4.56 7.07 0.13
CA VAL A 69 4.70 7.85 1.37
C VAL A 69 6.17 7.90 1.77
N ASP A 70 6.75 9.10 1.69
CA ASP A 70 8.18 9.31 1.93
C ASP A 70 8.41 9.88 3.33
N THR A 71 9.23 9.20 4.10
CA THR A 71 9.57 9.57 5.47
C THR A 71 10.97 9.04 5.79
N ASP A 72 11.77 9.88 6.45
CA ASP A 72 13.16 9.56 6.76
C ASP A 72 13.29 8.26 7.59
N SER A 73 14.42 7.57 7.39
CA SER A 73 14.65 6.23 7.94
C SER A 73 14.66 6.20 9.48
N ASP A 74 15.17 7.26 10.11
CA ASP A 74 15.20 7.47 11.56
C ASP A 74 13.81 7.72 12.15
N VAL A 75 12.99 8.56 11.49
CA VAL A 75 11.59 8.78 11.84
C VAL A 75 10.77 7.48 11.70
N ARG A 76 10.99 6.71 10.64
CA ARG A 76 10.35 5.38 10.47
C ARG A 76 10.81 4.39 11.53
N LEU A 77 12.12 4.36 11.85
CA LEU A 77 12.67 3.47 12.86
C LEU A 77 12.13 3.78 14.26
N SER A 78 12.10 5.05 14.67
CA SER A 78 11.54 5.44 15.97
C SER A 78 10.07 5.04 16.12
N ARG A 79 9.25 5.29 15.10
CA ARG A 79 7.84 4.85 15.04
C ARG A 79 7.72 3.32 15.11
N ARG A 80 8.60 2.60 14.39
CA ARG A 80 8.64 1.13 14.42
C ARG A 80 8.99 0.59 15.80
N VAL A 81 10.02 1.12 16.46
CA VAL A 81 10.45 0.67 17.79
C VAL A 81 9.28 0.78 18.78
N LEU A 82 8.63 1.94 18.83
CA LEU A 82 7.47 2.15 19.72
C LEU A 82 6.32 1.17 19.44
N ARG A 83 6.05 0.88 18.16
CA ARG A 83 5.00 -0.06 17.77
C ARG A 83 5.36 -1.51 18.10
N ASP A 84 6.58 -1.94 17.77
CA ASP A 84 7.02 -3.33 17.93
C ASP A 84 7.23 -3.67 19.41
N MET A 85 7.65 -2.72 20.26
CA MET A 85 7.68 -2.89 21.72
C MET A 85 6.27 -3.11 22.31
N LYS A 86 5.24 -2.40 21.81
CA LYS A 86 3.84 -2.66 22.20
C LYS A 86 3.35 -4.05 21.79
N ARG A 87 4.02 -4.70 20.84
CA ARG A 87 3.76 -6.10 20.41
C ARG A 87 4.61 -7.12 21.19
N GLY A 88 5.31 -6.69 22.25
CA GLY A 88 6.09 -7.55 23.13
C GLY A 88 7.51 -7.88 22.61
N ARG A 89 8.03 -7.17 21.60
CA ARG A 89 9.39 -7.38 21.11
C ARG A 89 10.41 -6.59 21.92
N ASP A 90 11.57 -7.20 22.14
CA ASP A 90 12.70 -6.57 22.80
C ASP A 90 13.40 -5.54 21.90
N LEU A 91 13.94 -4.47 22.51
CA LEU A 91 14.59 -3.37 21.79
C LEU A 91 15.82 -3.85 21.01
N GLU A 92 16.68 -4.68 21.62
CA GLU A 92 17.91 -5.16 20.98
C GLU A 92 17.57 -6.04 19.78
N GLN A 93 16.54 -6.88 19.90
CA GLN A 93 16.03 -7.69 18.80
C GLN A 93 15.48 -6.83 17.66
N ILE A 94 14.71 -5.78 17.96
CA ILE A 94 14.18 -4.86 16.94
C ILE A 94 15.32 -4.18 16.17
N LEU A 95 16.32 -3.66 16.88
CA LEU A 95 17.46 -2.97 16.26
C LEU A 95 18.30 -3.94 15.43
N THR A 96 18.58 -5.13 15.95
CA THR A 96 19.33 -6.18 15.23
C THR A 96 18.60 -6.61 13.97
N GLN A 97 17.28 -6.80 14.03
CA GLN A 97 16.48 -7.13 12.84
C GLN A 97 16.48 -5.98 11.83
N TYR A 98 16.41 -4.73 12.32
CA TYR A 98 16.40 -3.55 11.48
C TYR A 98 17.70 -3.40 10.68
N THR A 99 18.84 -3.47 11.37
CA THR A 99 20.15 -3.30 10.75
C THR A 99 20.51 -4.45 9.83
N THR A 100 20.16 -5.68 10.21
CA THR A 100 20.54 -6.90 9.47
C THR A 100 19.69 -7.11 8.23
N PHE A 101 18.37 -6.87 8.31
CA PHE A 101 17.45 -7.26 7.24
C PHE A 101 16.65 -6.09 6.68
N VAL A 102 16.07 -5.26 7.54
CA VAL A 102 15.04 -4.30 7.10
C VAL A 102 15.65 -3.15 6.32
N LYS A 103 16.73 -2.54 6.83
CA LYS A 103 17.39 -1.42 6.18
C LYS A 103 18.00 -1.84 4.84
N PRO A 104 18.78 -2.93 4.74
CA PRO A 104 19.26 -3.42 3.44
C PRO A 104 18.13 -3.72 2.46
N ALA A 105 17.10 -4.48 2.87
CA ALA A 105 15.99 -4.83 1.99
C ALA A 105 15.17 -3.60 1.56
N PHE A 106 15.03 -2.59 2.43
CA PHE A 106 14.39 -1.33 2.06
C PHE A 106 15.20 -0.60 0.99
N GLU A 107 16.52 -0.47 1.18
CA GLU A 107 17.39 0.25 0.25
C GLU A 107 17.50 -0.47 -1.10
N GLU A 108 17.50 -1.80 -1.11
CA GLU A 108 17.64 -2.63 -2.31
C GLU A 108 16.32 -2.81 -3.08
N PHE A 109 15.21 -3.09 -2.38
CA PHE A 109 13.96 -3.52 -3.04
C PHE A 109 12.84 -2.49 -2.97
N CYS A 110 12.71 -1.73 -1.88
CA CYS A 110 11.60 -0.80 -1.69
C CYS A 110 11.92 0.58 -2.29
N LEU A 111 13.04 1.19 -1.87
CA LEU A 111 13.41 2.55 -2.25
C LEU A 111 13.51 2.74 -3.78
N PRO A 112 14.05 1.80 -4.58
CA PRO A 112 14.09 1.96 -6.03
C PRO A 112 12.71 2.00 -6.69
N THR A 113 11.68 1.46 -6.04
CA THR A 113 10.30 1.48 -6.57
C THR A 113 9.63 2.85 -6.43
N LYS A 114 10.20 3.76 -5.64
CA LYS A 114 9.74 5.15 -5.52
C LYS A 114 9.65 5.87 -6.86
N LYS A 115 10.50 5.51 -7.83
CA LYS A 115 10.49 6.06 -9.19
C LYS A 115 9.21 5.74 -9.99
N TYR A 116 8.44 4.75 -9.55
CA TYR A 116 7.17 4.36 -10.18
C TYR A 116 5.96 5.09 -9.58
N ALA A 117 6.15 5.90 -8.55
CA ALA A 117 5.06 6.66 -7.94
C ALA A 117 4.66 7.83 -8.84
N ASP A 118 3.36 8.03 -9.00
CA ASP A 118 2.80 9.21 -9.68
C ASP A 118 2.84 10.42 -8.73
N VAL A 119 2.64 10.18 -7.42
CA VAL A 119 2.71 11.20 -6.38
C VAL A 119 3.50 10.69 -5.17
N ILE A 120 4.41 11.54 -4.69
CA ILE A 120 5.15 11.31 -3.44
C ILE A 120 4.53 12.15 -2.33
N ILE A 121 4.14 11.50 -1.23
CA ILE A 121 3.52 12.15 -0.07
C ILE A 121 4.55 12.23 1.06
N PRO A 122 5.15 13.41 1.34
CA PRO A 122 6.04 13.56 2.47
C PRO A 122 5.25 13.56 3.79
N ARG A 123 5.90 13.17 4.89
CA ARG A 123 5.39 13.21 6.29
C ARG A 123 4.20 12.29 6.60
N GLY A 124 3.63 11.61 5.61
CA GLY A 124 2.52 10.67 5.79
C GLY A 124 1.29 11.34 6.41
N VAL A 125 0.81 10.81 7.55
CA VAL A 125 -0.44 11.24 8.21
C VAL A 125 -0.46 12.72 8.60
N ASP A 126 0.70 13.33 8.84
CA ASP A 126 0.81 14.73 9.21
C ASP A 126 0.54 15.68 8.02
N ASN A 127 0.46 15.14 6.80
CA ASN A 127 0.23 15.91 5.58
C ASN A 127 -1.27 15.93 5.21
N MET A 128 -2.06 16.63 6.01
CA MET A 128 -3.51 16.77 5.81
C MET A 128 -3.87 17.34 4.44
N VAL A 129 -3.02 18.19 3.86
CA VAL A 129 -3.24 18.75 2.52
C VAL A 129 -3.20 17.64 1.46
N ALA A 130 -2.17 16.79 1.49
CA ALA A 130 -2.09 15.65 0.57
C ALA A 130 -3.23 14.66 0.77
N ILE A 131 -3.59 14.37 2.03
CA ILE A 131 -4.71 13.48 2.35
C ILE A 131 -6.02 14.04 1.77
N ASN A 132 -6.32 15.32 2.00
CA ASN A 132 -7.52 15.95 1.49
C ASN A 132 -7.58 15.95 -0.04
N LEU A 133 -6.44 16.08 -0.72
CA LEU A 133 -6.37 15.98 -2.18
C LEU A 133 -6.75 14.58 -2.66
N ILE A 134 -6.23 13.53 -2.03
CA ILE A 134 -6.60 12.14 -2.37
C ILE A 134 -8.06 11.86 -2.03
N VAL A 135 -8.55 12.34 -0.88
CA VAL A 135 -9.96 12.21 -0.48
C VAL A 135 -10.89 12.86 -1.50
N GLN A 136 -10.58 14.10 -1.92
CA GLN A 136 -11.37 14.80 -2.93
C GLN A 136 -11.37 14.02 -4.25
N HIS A 137 -10.20 13.53 -4.69
CA HIS A 137 -10.10 12.75 -5.91
C HIS A 137 -10.94 11.47 -5.85
N ILE A 138 -10.94 10.76 -4.72
CA ILE A 138 -11.80 9.59 -4.50
C ILE A 138 -13.28 9.98 -4.54
N GLN A 139 -13.67 11.09 -3.91
CA GLN A 139 -15.05 11.58 -3.94
C GLN A 139 -15.51 11.89 -5.37
N ASP A 140 -14.65 12.49 -6.19
CA ASP A 140 -14.95 12.80 -7.59
C ASP A 140 -15.16 11.51 -8.42
N ILE A 141 -14.39 10.44 -8.15
CA ILE A 141 -14.59 9.10 -8.74
C ILE A 141 -15.98 8.57 -8.36
N LEU A 142 -16.30 8.56 -7.07
CA LEU A 142 -17.55 7.98 -6.54
C LEU A 142 -18.79 8.75 -7.00
N ASN A 143 -18.68 10.07 -7.16
CA ASN A 143 -19.78 10.91 -7.67
C ASN A 143 -19.95 10.79 -9.20
N GLY A 144 -19.04 10.12 -9.90
CA GLY A 144 -19.04 10.00 -11.36
C GLY A 144 -18.70 11.30 -12.10
N ASP A 145 -18.08 12.27 -11.41
CA ASP A 145 -17.78 13.59 -11.97
C ASP A 145 -16.62 13.53 -12.98
N ILE A 146 -15.71 12.57 -12.84
CA ILE A 146 -14.58 12.36 -13.75
C ILE A 146 -15.05 11.84 -15.12
N CYS A 147 -16.14 11.07 -15.15
CA CYS A 147 -16.81 10.65 -16.40
C CYS A 147 -17.47 11.81 -17.16
N LYS A 148 -17.64 13.00 -16.55
CA LYS A 148 -18.14 14.20 -17.25
C LYS A 148 -17.02 14.94 -17.97
N TRP A 149 -15.81 14.98 -17.40
CA TRP A 149 -14.66 15.65 -17.99
C TRP A 149 -14.20 14.99 -19.30
N GLN A 150 -14.14 13.66 -19.35
CA GLN A 150 -13.79 12.94 -20.58
C GLN A 150 -14.88 13.04 -21.67
N ARG A 151 -16.16 13.23 -21.30
CA ARG A 151 -17.25 13.44 -22.27
C ARG A 151 -17.29 14.86 -22.86
N GLY A 152 -16.77 15.86 -22.15
CA GLY A 152 -16.67 17.24 -22.66
C GLY A 152 -15.59 17.45 -23.72
N ALA A 153 -14.55 16.61 -23.74
CA ALA A 153 -13.43 16.72 -24.68
C ALA A 153 -13.72 16.14 -26.09
N VAL A 154 -14.76 15.30 -26.25
CA VAL A 154 -15.06 14.61 -27.51
C VAL A 154 -15.98 15.42 -28.45
N ASN A 155 -16.66 16.45 -27.95
CA ASN A 155 -17.59 17.28 -28.75
C ASN A 155 -17.00 18.62 -29.22
N GLY A 156 -15.68 18.71 -29.34
CA GLY A 156 -14.97 19.93 -29.67
C GLY A 156 -14.06 19.84 -30.88
N HIS A 157 -14.52 19.27 -32.01
CA HIS A 157 -13.95 19.45 -33.34
C HIS A 157 -15.04 19.40 -34.41
#